data_AF-A0A9D5KAJ9-F1
#
_entry.id   AF-A0A9D5KAJ9-F1
#
_cell.length_a   1.000
_cell.length_b   1.000
_cell.length_c   1.000
_cell.angle_alpha   90.00
_cell.angle_beta   90.00
_cell.angle_gamma   90.00
#
_symmetry.space_group_name_H-M   'P 1'
#
loop_
_entity.id
_entity.type
_entity.pdbx_description
1 polymer ?
#
loop_
_entity_poly.entity_id
_entity_poly.type
_entity_poly.pdbx_seq_one_letter_code
_entity_poly.pdbx_strand_id
1 'polypeptide(L)'
;MNQAIVNKEFVSMLHQAHADSIESAYMARMSVDGNPDDVKILDIDGARVFLSREPWSWSNRAILSGNETSQTIDKVVAEFEKHGTQCHI
;
A
#
# COMPACT_ATOMS: atom_id res chain seq x y z
N MET A 1 4.82 -36.98 5.14
CA MET A 1 4.10 -35.69 5.20
C MET A 1 5.12 -34.59 4.96
N ASN A 2 5.17 -34.01 3.76
CA ASN A 2 6.11 -32.93 3.42
C ASN A 2 5.55 -31.61 3.96
N GLN A 3 6.00 -31.17 5.13
CA GLN A 3 5.88 -29.77 5.50
C GLN A 3 6.88 -29.00 4.65
N ALA A 4 6.38 -28.31 3.62
CA ALA A 4 7.15 -27.29 2.94
C ALA A 4 7.53 -26.25 4.00
N ILE A 5 8.81 -26.20 4.36
CA ILE A 5 9.37 -25.11 5.14
C ILE A 5 9.18 -23.87 4.26
N VAL A 6 8.14 -23.11 4.51
CA VAL A 6 7.93 -21.81 3.88
C VAL A 6 9.13 -20.96 4.32
N ASN A 7 10.09 -20.78 3.41
CA ASN A 7 11.27 -19.99 3.68
C ASN A 7 10.82 -18.54 3.87
N LYS A 8 10.95 -18.04 5.11
CA LYS A 8 10.54 -16.68 5.48
C LYS A 8 11.23 -15.62 4.62
N GLU A 9 12.47 -15.85 4.20
CA GLU A 9 13.19 -14.94 3.31
C GLU A 9 12.54 -14.89 1.92
N PHE A 10 12.16 -16.05 1.38
CA PHE A 10 11.50 -16.13 0.09
C PHE A 10 10.12 -15.45 0.11
N VAL A 11 9.35 -15.62 1.19
CA VAL A 11 8.07 -14.91 1.36
C VAL A 11 8.27 -13.40 1.50
N SER A 12 9.28 -12.97 2.26
CA SER A 12 9.62 -11.55 2.38
C SER A 12 10.01 -10.94 1.02
N MET A 13 10.80 -11.66 0.21
CA MET A 13 11.13 -11.24 -1.15
C MET A 13 9.88 -11.12 -2.04
N LEU A 14 8.94 -12.06 -1.95
CA LEU A 14 7.69 -12.00 -2.71
C LEU A 14 6.82 -10.81 -2.27
N HIS A 15 6.71 -10.55 -0.98
CA HIS A 15 6.00 -9.39 -0.46
C HIS A 15 6.65 -8.09 -0.95
N GLN A 16 7.98 -8.01 -0.95
CA GLN A 16 8.70 -6.85 -1.46
C GLN A 16 8.52 -6.66 -2.97
N ALA A 17 8.61 -7.73 -3.76
CA ALA A 17 8.37 -7.64 -5.20
C ALA A 17 6.92 -7.24 -5.54
N HIS A 18 5.95 -7.73 -4.76
CA HIS A 18 4.56 -7.32 -4.90
C HIS A 18 4.38 -5.84 -4.54
N ALA A 19 5.07 -5.40 -3.48
CA ALA A 19 5.05 -4.02 -3.03
C ALA A 19 5.58 -3.06 -4.10
N ASP A 20 6.75 -3.37 -4.67
CA ASP A 20 7.39 -2.54 -5.69
C ASP A 20 6.55 -2.53 -6.99
N SER A 21 5.87 -3.64 -7.32
CA SER A 21 4.94 -3.71 -8.45
C SER A 21 3.72 -2.80 -8.26
N ILE A 22 3.13 -2.79 -7.06
CA ILE A 22 2.03 -1.86 -6.73
C ILE A 22 2.50 -0.42 -6.84
N GLU A 23 3.65 -0.08 -6.24
CA GLU A 23 4.21 1.26 -6.27
C GLU A 23 4.44 1.73 -7.71
N SER A 24 5.02 0.88 -8.57
CA SER A 24 5.22 1.20 -9.99
C SER A 24 3.91 1.50 -10.70
N ALA A 25 2.81 0.81 -10.36
CA ALA A 25 1.50 1.06 -10.97
C ALA A 25 0.93 2.43 -10.56
N TYR A 26 1.06 2.81 -9.29
CA TYR A 26 0.62 4.13 -8.81
C TYR A 26 1.50 5.25 -9.36
N MET A 27 2.83 5.07 -9.38
CA MET A 27 3.76 6.02 -9.98
C MET A 27 3.47 6.26 -11.47
N ALA A 28 3.11 5.21 -12.21
CA ALA A 28 2.74 5.32 -13.62
C ALA A 28 1.45 6.11 -13.85
N ARG A 29 0.48 6.03 -12.93
CA ARG A 29 -0.74 6.86 -12.97
C ARG A 29 -0.44 8.31 -12.57
N MET A 30 0.38 8.50 -11.53
CA MET A 30 0.79 9.82 -11.05
C MET A 30 1.59 10.60 -12.10
N SER A 31 2.33 9.92 -12.97
CA SER A 31 3.13 10.55 -14.02
C SER A 31 2.33 11.01 -15.25
N VAL A 32 1.04 10.69 -15.32
CA VAL A 32 0.13 11.25 -16.33
C VAL A 32 -0.05 12.73 -16.06
N ASP A 33 0.06 13.56 -17.09
CA ASP A 33 -0.01 15.02 -16.96
C ASP A 33 -1.29 15.48 -16.24
N GLY A 34 -1.12 16.37 -15.27
CA GLY A 34 -2.19 16.85 -14.40
C GLY A 34 -2.65 15.88 -13.30
N ASN A 35 -2.07 14.67 -13.19
CA ASN A 35 -2.45 13.64 -12.20
C ASN A 35 -3.98 13.45 -12.11
N PRO A 36 -4.62 13.01 -13.21
CA PRO A 36 -6.09 12.97 -13.31
C PRO A 36 -6.74 12.07 -12.27
N ASP A 37 -6.01 11.07 -11.79
CA ASP A 37 -6.45 10.11 -10.78
C ASP A 37 -6.10 10.56 -9.35
N ASP A 38 -5.68 11.82 -9.13
CA ASP A 38 -5.30 12.41 -7.83
C ASP A 38 -4.47 11.44 -6.96
N VAL A 39 -3.48 10.79 -7.59
CA VAL A 39 -2.64 9.79 -6.94
C VAL A 39 -1.79 10.43 -5.86
N LYS A 40 -1.76 9.81 -4.67
CA LYS A 40 -0.86 10.18 -3.57
C LYS A 40 -0.09 8.97 -3.10
N ILE A 41 1.20 9.17 -2.89
CA ILE A 41 2.13 8.18 -2.35
C ILE A 41 2.74 8.80 -1.10
N LEU A 42 2.51 8.15 0.05
CA LEU A 42 2.87 8.64 1.37
C LEU A 42 3.74 7.59 2.07
N ASP A 43 4.69 8.05 2.88
CA ASP A 43 5.40 7.21 3.85
C ASP A 43 4.88 7.57 5.25
N ILE A 44 4.30 6.60 5.93
CA ILE A 44 3.77 6.75 7.29
C ILE A 44 4.54 5.81 8.21
N ASP A 45 5.56 6.35 8.88
CA ASP A 45 6.45 5.61 9.79
C ASP A 45 7.02 4.31 9.16
N GLY A 46 7.39 4.34 7.87
CA GLY A 46 7.93 3.20 7.13
C GLY A 46 6.88 2.32 6.44
N ALA A 47 5.58 2.54 6.69
CA ALA A 47 4.51 1.97 5.87
C ALA A 47 4.32 2.82 4.62
N ARG A 48 4.39 2.19 3.43
CA ARG A 48 4.11 2.89 2.17
C ARG A 48 2.62 2.87 1.91
N VAL A 49 2.03 4.04 1.71
CA VAL A 49 0.58 4.23 1.56
C VAL A 49 0.29 4.87 0.21
N PHE A 50 -0.63 4.27 -0.53
CA PHE A 50 -1.01 4.63 -1.88
C PHE A 50 -2.50 4.95 -1.91
N LEU A 51 -2.83 6.08 -2.51
CA LEU A 51 -4.20 6.54 -2.73
C LEU A 51 -4.35 6.91 -4.19
N SER A 52 -5.51 6.59 -4.77
CA SER A 52 -5.89 7.03 -6.11
C SER A 52 -7.39 7.25 -6.15
N ARG A 53 -7.80 8.35 -6.74
CA ARG A 53 -9.18 8.66 -7.05
C ARG A 53 -9.54 8.03 -8.39
N GLU A 54 -10.00 6.79 -8.36
CA GLU A 54 -10.57 6.15 -9.55
C GLU A 54 -11.95 6.78 -9.88
N PRO A 55 -12.45 6.68 -11.13
CA PRO A 55 -13.62 7.43 -11.59
C PRO A 55 -14.89 7.29 -10.75
N TRP A 56 -15.01 6.20 -9.99
CA TRP A 56 -16.21 5.87 -9.19
C TRP A 56 -15.92 5.63 -7.71
N SER A 57 -14.65 5.61 -7.28
CA SER A 57 -14.26 5.35 -5.90
C SER A 57 -12.81 5.71 -5.65
N TRP A 58 -12.47 5.98 -4.39
CA TRP A 58 -11.08 5.99 -3.97
C TRP A 58 -10.56 4.56 -3.79
N SER A 59 -9.42 4.28 -4.41
CA SER A 59 -8.62 3.08 -4.22
C SER A 59 -7.51 3.41 -3.23
N ASN A 60 -7.34 2.55 -2.23
CA ASN A 60 -6.31 2.69 -1.21
C ASN A 60 -5.50 1.40 -1.09
N ARG A 61 -4.19 1.51 -0.86
CA ARG A 61 -3.35 0.38 -0.47
C ARG A 61 -2.30 0.83 0.51
N ALA A 62 -2.05 0.03 1.54
CA ALA A 62 -0.90 0.19 2.41
C ALA A 62 -0.04 -1.06 2.32
N ILE A 63 1.28 -0.86 2.28
CA ILE A 63 2.27 -1.91 2.28
C ILE A 63 2.95 -1.86 3.65
N LEU A 64 2.74 -2.91 4.41
CA LEU A 64 3.30 -3.10 5.74
C LEU A 64 4.52 -4.01 5.63
N SER A 65 5.64 -3.59 6.21
CA SER A 65 6.89 -4.32 6.34
C SER A 65 6.83 -5.44 7.39
N GLY A 66 5.82 -5.42 8.27
CA GLY A 66 5.66 -6.34 9.39
C GLY A 66 6.30 -5.84 10.69
N ASN A 67 6.92 -4.66 10.68
CA ASN A 67 7.52 -4.02 11.85
C ASN A 67 6.71 -2.81 12.35
N GLU A 68 5.53 -2.57 11.77
CA GLU A 68 4.69 -1.43 12.11
C GLU A 68 4.14 -1.55 13.53
N THR A 69 4.14 -0.44 14.25
CA THR A 69 3.48 -0.36 15.54
C THR A 69 1.98 -0.18 15.35
N SER A 70 1.17 -0.50 16.36
CA SER A 70 -0.27 -0.22 16.31
C SER A 70 -0.57 1.26 16.03
N GLN A 71 0.26 2.17 16.54
CA GLN A 71 0.12 3.61 16.26
C GLN A 71 0.34 3.94 14.78
N THR A 72 1.27 3.24 14.12
CA THR A 72 1.50 3.38 12.68
C THR A 72 0.28 2.92 11.89
N ILE A 73 -0.28 1.76 12.26
CA ILE A 73 -1.49 1.22 11.64
C ILE A 73 -2.66 2.21 11.83
N ASP A 74 -2.84 2.77 13.03
CA ASP A 74 -3.88 3.76 13.31
C ASP A 74 -3.74 5.01 12.44
N LYS A 75 -2.51 5.50 12.21
CA LYS A 75 -2.26 6.62 11.30
C LYS A 75 -2.61 6.28 9.84
N VAL A 76 -2.27 5.08 9.38
CA VAL A 76 -2.62 4.59 8.03
C VAL A 76 -4.13 4.52 7.86
N VAL A 77 -4.83 3.94 8.83
CA VAL A 77 -6.31 3.85 8.83
C VAL A 77 -6.93 5.24 8.84
N ALA A 78 -6.46 6.13 9.71
CA ALA A 78 -6.96 7.51 9.77
C ALA A 78 -6.76 8.25 8.44
N GLU A 79 -5.67 7.98 7.71
CA GLU A 79 -5.44 8.56 6.39
C GLU A 79 -6.46 8.05 5.36
N PHE A 80 -6.82 6.77 5.42
CA PHE A 80 -7.86 6.19 4.56
C PHE A 80 -9.26 6.73 4.87
N GLU A 81 -9.58 6.92 6.15
CA GLU A 81 -10.87 7.48 6.58
C GLU A 81 -11.06 8.93 6.10
N LYS A 82 -10.01 9.76 6.10
CA LYS A 82 -10.07 11.14 5.55
C LYS A 82 -10.53 11.17 4.09
N HIS A 83 -10.19 10.13 3.34
CA HIS A 83 -10.54 10.00 1.92
C HIS A 83 -11.84 9.23 1.68
N GLY A 84 -12.60 8.91 2.74
CA GLY A 84 -13.87 8.19 2.64
C GLY A 84 -13.72 6.76 2.15
N THR A 85 -12.53 6.18 2.30
CA THR A 85 -12.24 4.79 1.94
C THR A 85 -12.37 3.89 3.15
N GLN A 86 -13.04 2.74 2.98
CA GLN A 86 -13.01 1.70 3.98
C GLN A 86 -11.64 1.01 3.96
N CYS A 87 -11.03 0.89 5.13
CA CYS A 87 -9.82 0.09 5.30
C CYS A 87 -10.23 -1.35 5.60
N HIS A 88 -9.77 -2.29 4.79
CA HIS A 88 -9.82 -3.72 5.08
C HIS A 88 -8.38 -4.19 5.25
N ILE A 89 -7.97 -4.43 6.50
CA ILE A 89 -6.65 -4.99 6.85
C ILE A 89 -6.74 -6.51 6.87
#